data_AF-A0A7C2TIK8-F1
#
_entry.id   AF-A0A7C2TIK8-F1
#
_cell.length_a   1.000
_cell.length_b   1.000
_cell.length_c   1.000
_cell.angle_alpha   90.00
_cell.angle_beta   90.00
_cell.angle_gamma   90.00
#
_symmetry.space_group_name_H-M   'P 1'
#
loop_
_entity.id
_entity.type
_entity.pdbx_description
1 polymer ?
#
loop_
_entity_poly.entity_id
_entity_poly.type
_entity_poly.pdbx_seq_one_letter_code
_entity_poly.pdbx_strand_id
1 'polypeptide(L)'
;MRDDQRFEIQRAFDLLPHIVGCSWATIWFRFNGIKHPKREEFREKVVEYFEMLDPVFESFFGDEKLDDINKYIKLRKKEEIAKITNGLNIEVEKRYDRYVDYG
;
A
#
# COMPACT_ATOMS: atom_id res chain seq x y z
N MET A 1 22.57 -7.11 -5.25
CA MET A 1 22.12 -5.82 -4.66
C MET A 1 22.77 -5.64 -3.31
N ARG A 2 23.17 -4.42 -2.97
CA ARG A 2 23.62 -4.07 -1.61
C ARG A 2 22.41 -4.00 -0.67
N ASP A 3 22.62 -4.30 0.61
CA ASP A 3 21.54 -4.38 1.61
C ASP A 3 20.86 -3.03 1.88
N ASP A 4 21.58 -1.92 1.70
CA ASP A 4 21.09 -0.54 1.85
C ASP A 4 19.98 -0.19 0.84
N GLN A 5 20.14 -0.59 -0.42
CA GLN A 5 19.15 -0.32 -1.47
C GLN A 5 17.87 -1.16 -1.29
N ARG A 6 18.00 -2.39 -0.78
CA ARG A 6 16.84 -3.24 -0.46
C ARG A 6 16.05 -2.69 0.71
N PHE A 7 16.75 -2.15 1.71
CA PHE A 7 16.15 -1.62 2.92
C PHE A 7 15.17 -0.48 2.62
N GLU A 8 15.56 0.50 1.81
CA GLU A 8 14.67 1.63 1.51
C GLU A 8 13.45 1.22 0.68
N ILE A 9 13.61 0.26 -0.24
CA ILE A 9 12.47 -0.32 -0.97
C ILE A 9 11.53 -1.05 -0.02
N GLN A 10 12.06 -1.89 0.86
CA GLN A 10 11.27 -2.60 1.85
C GLN A 10 10.50 -1.63 2.75
N ARG A 11 11.19 -0.62 3.28
CA ARG A 11 10.60 0.43 4.11
C ARG A 11 9.49 1.18 3.38
N ALA A 12 9.67 1.49 2.09
CA ALA A 12 8.65 2.14 1.30
C ALA A 12 7.38 1.29 1.22
N PHE A 13 7.50 -0.01 0.92
CA PHE A 13 6.35 -0.91 0.88
C PHE A 13 5.72 -1.15 2.26
N ASP A 14 6.49 -1.11 3.34
CA ASP A 14 5.94 -1.27 4.69
C ASP A 14 5.16 -0.02 5.16
N LEU A 15 5.50 1.17 4.66
CA LEU A 15 4.91 2.45 5.13
C LEU A 15 3.86 3.06 4.18
N LEU A 16 4.10 3.01 2.87
CA LEU A 16 3.28 3.73 1.90
C LEU A 16 1.80 3.28 1.84
N PRO A 17 1.47 1.98 1.99
CA PRO A 17 0.07 1.57 2.05
C PRO A 17 -0.69 2.20 3.22
N HIS A 18 0.00 2.40 4.35
CA HIS A 18 -0.58 3.06 5.52
C HIS A 18 -0.68 4.58 5.33
N ILE A 19 0.37 5.22 4.80
CA ILE A 19 0.41 6.68 4.68
C ILE A 19 -0.51 7.15 3.55
N VAL A 20 -0.37 6.59 2.35
CA VAL A 20 -1.11 7.01 1.16
C VAL A 20 -2.43 6.26 1.08
N GLY A 21 -2.39 4.92 0.99
CA GLY A 21 -3.58 4.10 0.77
C GLY A 21 -4.65 4.32 1.82
N CYS A 22 -4.29 4.11 3.09
CA CYS A 22 -5.16 4.29 4.25
C CYS A 22 -5.66 5.71 4.44
N SER A 23 -4.81 6.73 4.31
CA SER A 23 -5.26 8.12 4.49
C SER A 23 -6.29 8.52 3.44
N TRP A 24 -6.03 8.24 2.16
CA TRP A 24 -6.95 8.57 1.09
C TRP A 24 -8.23 7.73 1.12
N ALA A 25 -8.13 6.45 1.47
CA ALA A 25 -9.32 5.60 1.67
C ALA A 25 -10.23 6.18 2.75
N THR A 26 -9.68 6.57 3.91
CA THR A 26 -10.48 7.16 4.99
C THR A 26 -11.14 8.48 4.58
N ILE A 27 -10.41 9.36 3.87
CA ILE A 27 -10.97 10.62 3.35
C ILE A 27 -12.12 10.33 2.38
N TRP A 28 -11.93 9.35 1.48
CA TRP A 28 -12.94 8.96 0.51
C TRP A 28 -14.22 8.46 1.19
N PHE A 29 -14.11 7.53 2.15
CA PHE A 29 -15.28 7.05 2.89
C PHE A 29 -16.00 8.17 3.65
N ARG A 30 -15.26 9.13 4.24
CA ARG A 30 -15.84 10.30 4.92
C ARG A 30 -16.62 11.19 3.97
N PHE A 31 -16.04 11.55 2.82
CA PHE A 31 -16.72 12.38 1.83
C PHE A 31 -17.97 11.73 1.27
N ASN A 32 -18.00 10.40 1.20
CA ASN A 32 -19.17 9.64 0.78
C ASN A 32 -20.14 9.30 1.94
N GLY A 33 -19.88 9.76 3.17
CA GLY A 33 -20.74 9.52 4.32
C GLY A 33 -20.80 8.06 4.80
N ILE A 34 -19.85 7.22 4.40
CA ILE A 34 -19.83 5.78 4.69
C ILE A 34 -19.11 5.55 6.02
N LYS A 35 -19.86 5.34 7.10
CA LYS A 35 -19.29 5.19 8.46
C LYS A 35 -18.76 3.78 8.77
N HIS A 36 -19.44 2.76 8.25
CA HIS A 36 -19.13 1.35 8.54
C HIS A 36 -18.95 0.56 7.24
N PRO A 37 -17.91 0.87 6.43
CA PRO A 37 -17.60 0.06 5.26
C PRO A 37 -17.26 -1.35 5.72
N LYS A 38 -17.46 -2.35 4.86
CA LYS A 38 -16.91 -3.68 5.15
C LYS A 38 -15.39 -3.59 5.19
N ARG A 39 -14.76 -4.42 6.01
CA ARG A 39 -13.29 -4.48 6.11
C ARG A 39 -12.63 -4.80 4.77
N GLU A 40 -13.27 -5.65 3.96
CA GLU A 40 -12.84 -5.95 2.58
C GLU A 40 -12.90 -4.72 1.68
N GLU A 41 -14.03 -3.99 1.67
CA GLU A 41 -14.18 -2.75 0.89
C GLU A 41 -13.14 -1.69 1.29
N PHE A 42 -12.81 -1.61 2.58
CA PHE A 42 -11.75 -0.73 3.06
C PHE A 42 -10.38 -1.13 2.49
N ARG A 43 -10.03 -2.43 2.54
CA ARG A 43 -8.77 -2.95 1.98
C ARG A 43 -8.68 -2.70 0.48
N GLU A 44 -9.75 -2.95 -0.27
CA GLU A 44 -9.82 -2.68 -1.71
C GLU A 44 -9.55 -1.21 -2.01
N LYS A 45 -10.17 -0.30 -1.25
CA LYS A 45 -9.96 1.15 -1.41
C LYS A 45 -8.52 1.56 -1.05
N VAL A 46 -7.92 0.93 -0.03
CA VAL A 46 -6.51 1.14 0.33
C VAL A 46 -5.58 0.71 -0.81
N VAL A 47 -5.83 -0.45 -1.42
CA VAL A 47 -5.05 -0.94 -2.57
C VAL A 47 -5.20 0.01 -3.75
N GLU A 48 -6.42 0.43 -4.09
CA GLU A 48 -6.68 1.38 -5.19
C GLU A 48 -5.83 2.66 -5.05
N TYR A 49 -5.82 3.27 -3.87
CA TYR A 49 -5.02 4.47 -3.63
C TYR A 49 -3.51 4.19 -3.55
N PHE A 50 -3.12 3.01 -3.08
CA PHE A 50 -1.71 2.62 -3.06
C PHE A 50 -1.15 2.41 -4.47
N GLU A 51 -1.94 1.81 -5.37
CA GLU A 51 -1.56 1.61 -6.78
C GLU A 51 -1.44 2.92 -7.57
N MET A 52 -2.01 4.03 -7.09
CA MET A 52 -1.74 5.35 -7.70
C MET A 52 -0.26 5.76 -7.60
N LEU A 53 0.55 5.08 -6.77
CA LEU A 53 2.00 5.27 -6.69
C LEU A 53 2.79 4.48 -7.75
N ASP A 54 2.12 3.73 -8.62
CA ASP A 54 2.77 2.95 -9.67
C ASP A 54 3.78 3.73 -10.51
N PRO A 55 3.52 4.98 -10.95
CA PRO A 55 4.52 5.75 -11.68
C PRO A 55 5.85 5.94 -10.92
N VAL A 56 5.82 5.93 -9.58
CA VAL A 56 7.03 6.00 -8.74
C VAL A 56 7.76 4.65 -8.77
N PHE A 57 7.03 3.54 -8.61
CA PHE A 57 7.61 2.19 -8.61
C PHE A 57 8.19 1.81 -9.99
N GLU A 58 7.59 2.33 -11.05
CA GLU A 58 7.98 2.09 -12.43
C GLU A 58 9.04 3.08 -12.94
N SER A 59 9.39 4.11 -12.15
CA SER A 59 10.35 5.15 -12.55
C SER A 59 11.77 4.63 -12.87
N PHE A 60 12.10 3.41 -12.43
CA PHE A 60 13.37 2.73 -12.66
C PHE A 60 13.32 1.72 -13.82
N PHE A 61 12.16 1.55 -14.47
CA PHE A 61 11.97 0.58 -15.55
C PHE A 61 12.65 1.08 -16.83
N GLY A 62 13.27 0.15 -17.57
CA GLY A 62 13.93 0.43 -18.85
C GLY A 62 15.44 0.61 -18.78
N ASP A 63 16.04 0.67 -17.59
CA ASP A 63 17.50 0.54 -17.43
C ASP A 63 17.87 -0.93 -17.15
N GLU A 64 18.54 -1.58 -18.11
CA GLU A 64 19.00 -2.97 -17.99
C GLU A 64 19.90 -3.18 -16.76
N LYS A 65 20.60 -2.14 -16.29
CA LYS A 65 21.45 -2.21 -15.09
C LYS A 65 20.64 -2.30 -13.80
N LEU A 66 19.34 -2.01 -13.84
CA LEU A 66 18.44 -1.99 -12.69
C LEU A 66 17.44 -3.15 -12.71
N ASP A 67 17.58 -4.13 -13.60
CA ASP A 67 16.60 -5.22 -13.74
C ASP A 67 16.37 -6.01 -12.44
N ASP A 68 17.43 -6.27 -11.67
CA ASP A 68 17.31 -6.91 -10.35
C ASP A 68 16.47 -6.09 -9.36
N ILE A 69 16.65 -4.77 -9.35
CA ILE A 69 15.89 -3.85 -8.49
C ILE A 69 14.43 -3.82 -8.96
N ASN A 70 14.20 -3.76 -10.27
CA ASN A 70 12.86 -3.75 -10.86
C ASN A 70 12.09 -5.04 -10.52
N LYS A 71 12.74 -6.19 -10.59
CA LYS A 71 12.18 -7.48 -10.15
C LYS A 71 11.85 -7.46 -8.66
N TYR A 72 12.72 -6.89 -7.83
CA TYR A 72 12.50 -6.80 -6.39
C TYR A 72 11.33 -5.87 -6.03
N ILE A 73 11.22 -4.70 -6.67
CA ILE A 73 10.08 -3.78 -6.49
C ILE A 73 8.77 -4.46 -6.87
N LYS A 74 8.72 -5.14 -8.01
CA LYS A 74 7.53 -5.89 -8.45
C LYS A 74 7.14 -6.98 -7.47
N LEU A 75 8.11 -7.73 -6.96
CA LEU A 75 7.88 -8.75 -5.93
C LEU A 75 7.30 -8.13 -4.66
N ARG A 76 7.94 -7.09 -4.12
CA ARG A 76 7.50 -6.43 -2.88
C ARG A 76 6.12 -5.81 -3.01
N LYS A 77 5.81 -5.16 -4.14
CA LYS A 77 4.46 -4.65 -4.43
C LYS A 77 3.42 -5.76 -4.36
N LYS A 78 3.66 -6.87 -5.08
CA LYS A 78 2.74 -8.01 -5.12
C LYS A 78 2.51 -8.61 -3.73
N GLU A 79 3.57 -8.81 -2.98
CA GLU A 79 3.49 -9.34 -1.61
C GLU A 79 2.70 -8.40 -0.70
N GLU A 80 2.93 -7.09 -0.81
CA GLU A 80 2.27 -6.12 0.06
C GLU A 80 0.78 -5.98 -0.25
N ILE A 81 0.41 -5.92 -1.52
CA ILE A 81 -1.01 -5.96 -1.93
C ILE A 81 -1.67 -7.24 -1.42
N ALA A 82 -1.02 -8.40 -1.59
CA ALA A 82 -1.56 -9.67 -1.10
C ALA A 82 -1.75 -9.67 0.43
N LYS A 83 -0.83 -9.07 1.20
CA LYS A 83 -1.02 -8.92 2.66
C LYS A 83 -2.23 -8.06 2.98
N ILE A 84 -2.42 -6.95 2.27
CA ILE A 84 -3.55 -6.03 2.50
C ILE A 84 -4.86 -6.74 2.18
N THR A 85 -4.99 -7.31 0.98
CA THR A 85 -6.20 -8.01 0.53
C THR A 85 -6.58 -9.16 1.47
N ASN A 86 -5.60 -9.94 1.93
CA ASN A 86 -5.83 -11.07 2.83
C ASN A 86 -5.97 -10.69 4.31
N GLY A 87 -5.91 -9.39 4.66
CA GLY A 87 -6.04 -8.93 6.04
C GLY A 87 -4.85 -9.23 6.95
N LEU A 88 -3.67 -9.40 6.36
CA LEU A 88 -2.41 -9.68 7.07
C LEU A 88 -1.58 -8.41 7.30
N ASN A 89 -1.95 -7.27 6.71
CA ASN A 89 -1.30 -5.99 6.97
C ASN A 89 -1.88 -5.33 8.24
N ILE A 90 -1.20 -5.55 9.37
CA ILE A 90 -1.64 -5.10 10.70
C ILE A 90 -1.89 -3.58 10.77
N GLU A 91 -1.09 -2.77 10.07
CA GLU A 91 -1.24 -1.31 10.10
C GLU A 91 -2.46 -0.83 9.32
N VAL A 92 -2.84 -1.53 8.25
CA VAL A 92 -4.11 -1.30 7.55
C VAL A 92 -5.30 -1.72 8.43
N GLU A 93 -5.22 -2.88 9.09
CA GLU A 93 -6.28 -3.37 9.97
C GLU A 93 -6.53 -2.43 11.15
N LYS A 94 -5.47 -1.98 11.83
CA LYS A 94 -5.56 -0.98 12.90
C LYS A 94 -6.18 0.32 12.41
N ARG A 95 -5.90 0.72 11.17
CA ARG A 95 -6.45 1.95 10.61
C ARG A 95 -7.94 1.81 10.31
N TYR A 96 -8.38 0.66 9.83
CA TYR A 96 -9.80 0.33 9.69
C TYR A 96 -10.50 0.40 11.05
N ASP A 97 -9.96 -0.26 12.08
CA ASP A 97 -10.56 -0.27 13.42
C ASP A 97 -10.72 1.16 13.94
N ARG A 98 -9.67 1.97 13.84
CA ARG A 98 -9.72 3.39 14.22
C ARG A 98 -10.71 4.20 13.39
N TYR A 99 -10.88 3.87 12.11
CA TYR A 99 -11.86 4.55 11.27
C TYR A 99 -13.29 4.24 11.72
N VAL A 100 -13.59 2.97 12.02
CA VAL A 100 -14.93 2.55 12.45
C VAL A 100 -15.25 3.02 13.87
N ASP A 101 -14.27 3.00 14.77
CA ASP A 101 -14.47 3.35 16.18
C ASP A 101 -14.62 4.86 16.41
N TYR A 102 -13.97 5.68 15.59
CA TYR A 102 -13.89 7.14 15.78
C TYR A 102 -14.37 7.96 14.58
N GLY A 103 -14.85 7.32 13.50
CA GLY A 103 -15.20 7.97 12.24
C GLY A 103 -16.67 8.28 12.07
#